data_AF-A0A1M7IV33-F1
#
_entry.id   AF-A0A1M7IV33-F1
#
_cell.length_a   1.000
_cell.length_b   1.000
_cell.length_c   1.000
_cell.angle_alpha   90.00
_cell.angle_beta   90.00
_cell.angle_gamma   90.00
#
_symmetry.space_group_name_H-M   'P 1'
#
loop_
_entity.id
_entity.type
_entity.pdbx_description
1 polymer ?
#
loop_
_entity_poly.entity_id
_entity_poly.type
_entity_poly.pdbx_seq_one_letter_code
_entity_poly.pdbx_strand_id
1 'polypeptide(L)' 'MAVRPERALALRIPEIAQSCDERDSILYAPGIGIGRDTADPGQLGFAYEGGLKAVPTTAAVI' A
#
# COMPACT_ATOMS: atom_id res chain seq x y z
N MET A 1 -26.30 -6.14 -18.69
CA MET A 1 -24.97 -5.90 -19.28
C MET A 1 -24.26 -7.24 -19.34
N ALA A 2 -23.96 -7.76 -20.54
CA ALA A 2 -23.29 -9.05 -20.69
C ALA A 2 -21.78 -8.83 -20.90
N VAL A 3 -20.95 -9.44 -20.05
CA VAL A 3 -19.49 -9.46 -20.21
C VAL A 3 -19.14 -10.46 -21.32
N ARG A 4 -18.14 -10.12 -22.16
CA ARG A 4 -17.55 -11.02 -23.17
C ARG A 4 -16.21 -11.57 -22.66
N PRO A 5 -16.17 -12.80 -22.13
CA PRO A 5 -14.96 -13.36 -21.49
C PRO A 5 -13.73 -13.33 -22.40
N GLU A 6 -13.92 -13.60 -23.69
CA GLU A 6 -12.87 -13.61 -24.70
C GLU A 6 -12.15 -12.27 -24.82
N ARG A 7 -12.86 -11.15 -24.63
CA ARG A 7 -12.24 -9.82 -24.66
C ARG A 7 -11.46 -9.50 -23.39
N ALA A 8 -11.94 -9.95 -22.23
CA ALA A 8 -11.27 -9.73 -20.96
C ALA A 8 -9.95 -10.53 -20.89
N LEU A 9 -9.95 -11.79 -21.35
CA LEU A 9 -8.76 -12.63 -21.40
C LEU A 9 -7.72 -12.18 -22.43
N ALA A 10 -8.16 -11.50 -23.51
CA ALA A 10 -7.27 -10.96 -24.54
C ALA A 10 -6.72 -9.56 -24.22
N LEU A 11 -7.16 -8.94 -23.11
CA LEU A 11 -6.75 -7.58 -22.74
C LEU A 11 -5.25 -7.56 -22.40
N ARG A 12 -4.50 -6.68 -23.07
CA ARG A 12 -3.15 -6.32 -22.64
C ARG A 12 -3.24 -5.13 -21.70
N ILE A 13 -2.79 -5.33 -20.46
CA ILE A 13 -2.65 -4.25 -19.48
C ILE A 13 -1.34 -3.52 -19.81
N PRO A 14 -1.36 -2.21 -20.08
CA PRO A 14 -0.15 -1.45 -20.33
C PRO A 14 0.72 -1.38 -19.06
N GLU A 15 2.02 -1.27 -19.23
CA GLU A 15 2.93 -0.99 -18.12
C GLU A 15 2.69 0.43 -17.58
N ILE A 16 2.64 0.56 -16.26
CA ILE A 16 2.44 1.82 -15.55
C ILE A 16 3.43 1.84 -14.39
N ALA A 17 4.08 2.98 -14.16
CA ALA A 17 4.90 3.21 -12.98
C ALA A 17 4.06 3.85 -11.88
N GLN A 18 4.18 3.34 -10.65
CA GLN A 18 3.58 3.93 -9.46
C GLN A 18 4.67 4.42 -8.52
N SER A 19 4.43 5.56 -7.88
CA SER A 19 5.28 6.11 -6.83
C SER A 19 4.57 5.96 -5.49
N CYS A 20 5.30 5.50 -4.49
CA CYS A 20 4.87 5.47 -3.10
C CYS A 20 5.97 6.15 -2.29
N ASP A 21 5.61 7.21 -1.58
CA ASP A 21 6.56 7.95 -0.76
C ASP A 21 6.38 7.63 0.75
N GLU A 22 7.10 8.39 1.58
CA GLU A 22 7.05 8.27 3.03
C GLU A 22 5.63 8.55 3.57
N ARG A 23 4.94 9.53 3.00
CA ARG A 23 3.58 9.90 3.42
C ARG A 23 2.60 8.78 3.10
N ASP A 24 2.69 8.18 1.92
CA ASP A 24 1.83 7.06 1.53
C ASP A 24 2.05 5.86 2.46
N SER A 25 3.31 5.59 2.82
CA SER A 25 3.67 4.52 3.77
C SER A 25 3.10 4.77 5.16
N ILE A 26 3.23 6.00 5.67
CA ILE A 26 2.70 6.42 6.98
C ILE A 26 1.17 6.39 6.99
N LEU A 27 0.50 6.73 5.88
CA LEU A 27 -0.96 6.69 5.79
C LEU A 27 -1.51 5.27 5.63
N TYR A 28 -0.77 4.38 4.98
CA TYR A 28 -1.15 2.98 4.83
C TYR A 28 -1.17 2.23 6.17
N ALA A 29 -0.15 2.45 7.01
CA ALA A 29 0.03 1.78 8.31
C ALA A 29 -1.22 1.84 9.23
N PRO A 30 -1.84 3.01 9.52
CA PRO A 30 -3.06 3.09 10.31
C PRO A 30 -4.28 2.51 9.61
N GLY A 31 -4.32 2.54 8.26
CA GLY A 31 -5.37 1.90 7.46
C GLY A 31 -5.47 0.38 7.71
N ILE A 32 -4.36 -0.27 8.02
CA ILE A 32 -4.29 -1.70 8.39
C ILE A 32 -4.15 -1.93 9.91
N GLY A 33 -4.26 -0.88 10.72
CA GLY A 33 -4.32 -0.96 12.18
C GLY A 33 -3.02 -0.76 12.96
N ILE A 34 -1.91 -0.44 12.29
CA ILE A 34 -0.62 -0.10 12.93
C ILE A 34 -0.66 1.35 13.43
N GLY A 35 -0.07 1.63 14.60
CA GLY A 35 -0.04 2.97 15.21
C GLY A 35 -1.17 3.23 16.21
N ARG A 36 -1.95 2.19 16.57
CA ARG A 36 -3.03 2.31 17.58
C ARG A 36 -2.51 2.25 19.01
N ASP A 37 -1.45 1.48 19.26
CA ASP A 37 -0.85 1.38 20.59
C ASP A 37 0.26 2.40 20.73
N THR A 38 -0.03 3.48 21.46
CA THR A 38 0.93 4.57 21.70
C THR A 38 2.07 4.18 22.64
N ALA A 39 1.96 3.06 23.35
CA ALA A 39 3.01 2.57 24.25
C ALA A 39 3.97 1.58 23.58
N ASP A 40 3.70 1.14 22.36
CA ASP A 40 4.56 0.23 21.59
C ASP A 40 5.52 1.02 20.67
N PRO A 41 6.80 1.19 21.05
CA PRO A 41 7.77 1.90 20.23
C PRO A 41 8.08 1.19 18.91
N GLY A 42 7.76 -0.10 18.77
CA GLY A 42 7.92 -0.85 17.51
C GLY A 42 7.05 -0.30 16.38
N GLN A 43 5.95 0.39 16.70
CA GLN A 43 5.04 0.97 15.72
C GLN A 43 5.53 2.31 15.16
N LEU A 44 6.47 2.99 15.85
CA LEU A 44 7.04 4.27 15.38
C LEU A 44 7.74 4.11 14.03
N GLY A 45 8.39 2.97 13.79
CA GLY A 45 9.02 2.69 12.51
C GLY A 45 8.07 2.64 11.32
N PHE A 46 6.75 2.70 11.51
CA PHE A 46 5.75 2.69 10.44
C PHE A 46 4.85 3.94 10.43
N ALA A 47 4.83 4.70 11.52
CA ALA A 47 3.94 5.85 11.72
C ALA A 47 4.66 7.18 11.89
N TYR A 48 6.01 7.16 11.98
CA TYR A 48 6.85 8.32 12.15
C TYR A 48 8.01 8.29 11.13
N GLU A 49 8.34 9.44 10.56
CA GLU A 49 9.34 9.57 9.49
C GLU A 49 10.77 9.22 9.95
N GLY A 50 11.07 9.35 11.25
CA GLY A 50 12.38 9.07 11.81
C GLY A 50 12.70 7.56 11.84
N GLY A 51 13.31 7.06 10.77
CA GLY A 51 13.63 5.63 10.63
C GLY A 51 12.48 4.80 10.05
N LEU A 52 11.66 5.43 9.19
CA LEU A 52 10.49 4.84 8.57
C LEU A 52 10.81 3.55 7.77
N LYS A 53 9.90 2.59 7.87
CA LYS A 53 9.86 1.32 7.14
C LYS A 53 8.52 1.22 6.45
N ALA A 54 8.52 0.83 5.19
CA ALA A 54 7.29 0.46 4.49
C ALA A 54 6.81 -0.93 4.97
N VAL A 55 5.50 -1.09 5.10
CA VAL A 55 4.90 -2.40 5.32
C VAL A 55 4.94 -3.17 3.99
N PRO A 56 5.39 -4.44 3.94
CA PRO A 56 5.52 -5.16 2.66
C PRO A 56 4.23 -5.22 1.84
N THR A 57 3.07 -5.23 2.49
CA THR A 57 1.76 -5.28 1.83
C THR A 57 1.33 -3.96 1.17
N THR A 58 2.06 -2.85 1.38
CA THR A 58 1.87 -1.61 0.62
C THR A 58 2.00 -1.87 -0.89
N ALA A 59 2.83 -2.85 -1.28
CA ALA A 59 3.01 -3.28 -2.67
C ALA A 59 1.72 -3.80 -3.36
N ALA A 60 0.66 -4.13 -2.60
CA ALA A 60 -0.61 -4.59 -3.16
C ALA A 60 -1.58 -3.44 -3.51
N VAL A 61 -1.27 -2.21 -3.10
CA VAL A 61 -2.10 -1.00 -3.32
C VAL A 61 -1.50 -0.08 -4.39
N ILE A 62 -0.25 -0.35 -4.78
CA ILE A 62 0.51 0.37 -5.83
C ILE A 62 0.30 -0.01 -7.34
#